data_AF-A0A6I3U4T5-F1
#
_entry.id   AF-A0A6I3U4T5-F1
#
_cell.length_a   1.000
_cell.length_b   1.000
_cell.length_c   1.000
_cell.angle_alpha   90.00
_cell.angle_beta   90.00
_cell.angle_gamma   90.00
#
_symmetry.space_group_name_H-M   'P 1'
#
loop_
_entity.id
_entity.type
_entity.pdbx_description
1 polymer ?
#
loop_
_entity_poly.entity_id
_entity_poly.type
_entity_poly.pdbx_seq_one_letter_code
_entity_poly.pdbx_strand_id
1 'polypeptide(L)'
;AGVTHHTIQELLRKHKADFESYGIIAFEMRKLDGRGRPMKIYRLNEQQATLLITYLRNTEPVRKFKMNLVKAFFEMRDELSKRYLQRELEKPKRKTLTEAIKSWEKAPQHAYSTLTNLLLKGATGKNKAQ
;
A
#
# COMPACT_ATOMS: atom_id res chain seq x y z
N ALA A 1 -29.80 4.30 12.02
CA ALA A 1 -29.59 4.66 10.61
C ALA A 1 -28.10 4.56 10.27
N GLY A 2 -27.75 3.68 9.33
CA GLY A 2 -26.35 3.41 8.94
C GLY A 2 -25.91 4.23 7.73
N VAL A 3 -24.59 4.41 7.57
CA VAL A 3 -24.02 5.03 6.37
C VAL A 3 -24.19 4.04 5.21
N THR A 4 -24.92 4.43 4.17
CA THR A 4 -25.11 3.59 2.98
C THR A 4 -24.00 3.83 1.96
N HIS A 5 -23.73 2.81 1.14
CA HIS A 5 -22.77 2.93 0.05
C HIS A 5 -23.15 4.06 -0.92
N HIS A 6 -24.45 4.25 -1.21
CA HIS A 6 -24.93 5.32 -2.08
C HIS A 6 -24.58 6.72 -1.53
N THR A 7 -24.80 6.94 -0.24
CA THR A 7 -24.48 8.21 0.43
C THR A 7 -22.98 8.53 0.33
N ILE A 8 -22.11 7.53 0.48
CA ILE A 8 -20.66 7.72 0.34
C ILE A 8 -20.31 8.11 -1.11
N GLN A 9 -20.89 7.43 -2.10
CA GLN A 9 -20.64 7.74 -3.50
C GLN A 9 -21.12 9.15 -3.88
N GLU A 10 -22.25 9.58 -3.33
CA GLU A 10 -22.77 10.93 -3.54
C GLU A 10 -21.86 11.99 -2.92
N LEU A 11 -21.37 11.77 -1.69
CA LEU A 11 -20.38 12.65 -1.05
C LEU A 11 -19.11 12.79 -1.90
N LEU A 12 -18.57 11.69 -2.39
CA LEU A 12 -17.38 11.69 -3.27
C LEU A 12 -17.62 12.44 -4.57
N ARG A 13 -18.83 12.37 -5.14
CA ARG A 13 -19.18 13.12 -6.36
C ARG A 13 -19.38 14.60 -6.07
N LYS A 14 -20.06 14.92 -4.97
CA LYS A 14 -20.38 16.29 -4.57
C LYS A 14 -19.13 17.10 -4.23
N HIS A 15 -18.19 16.48 -3.51
CA HIS A 15 -16.95 17.11 -3.05
C HIS A 15 -15.73 16.65 -3.87
N LYS A 16 -15.95 16.25 -5.13
CA LYS A 16 -14.91 15.65 -5.98
C LYS A 16 -13.64 16.50 -6.06
N ALA A 17 -13.77 17.82 -6.23
CA ALA A 17 -12.63 18.73 -6.31
C ALA A 17 -11.77 18.71 -5.02
N ASP A 18 -12.42 18.68 -3.84
CA ASP A 18 -11.74 18.63 -2.56
C ASP A 18 -10.93 17.33 -2.41
N PHE A 19 -11.51 16.20 -2.80
CA PHE A 19 -10.80 14.91 -2.81
C PHE A 19 -9.69 14.84 -3.85
N GLU A 20 -9.88 15.45 -5.02
CA GLU A 20 -8.88 15.49 -6.09
C GLU A 20 -7.69 16.40 -5.76
N SER A 21 -7.86 17.37 -4.84
CA SER A 21 -6.74 18.17 -4.32
C SER A 21 -5.68 17.33 -3.57
N TYR A 22 -6.08 16.18 -3.03
CA TYR A 22 -5.19 15.22 -2.36
C TYR A 22 -4.78 14.05 -3.28
N GLY A 23 -5.08 14.11 -4.58
CA GLY A 23 -4.68 13.11 -5.58
C GLY A 23 -5.84 12.54 -6.40
N ILE A 24 -5.53 11.74 -7.41
CA ILE A 24 -6.53 11.19 -8.34
C ILE A 24 -7.42 10.17 -7.63
N ILE A 25 -8.75 10.31 -7.78
CA ILE A 25 -9.71 9.33 -7.27
C ILE A 25 -9.77 8.15 -8.23
N ALA A 26 -9.16 7.02 -7.84
CA ALA A 26 -9.25 5.78 -8.60
C ALA A 26 -10.56 5.03 -8.30
N PHE A 27 -11.08 4.33 -9.30
CA PHE A 27 -12.23 3.45 -9.12
C PHE A 27 -12.16 2.21 -10.00
N GLU A 28 -12.80 1.14 -9.54
CA GLU A 28 -12.95 -0.12 -10.26
C GLU A 28 -14.43 -0.42 -10.45
N MET A 29 -14.80 -0.88 -11.65
CA MET A 29 -16.14 -1.41 -11.90
C MET A 29 -16.13 -2.91 -11.62
N ARG A 30 -16.79 -3.33 -10.54
CA ARG A 30 -16.95 -4.73 -10.18
C ARG A 30 -18.24 -5.28 -10.81
N LYS A 31 -18.10 -6.30 -11.66
CA LYS A 31 -19.26 -7.11 -12.09
C LYS A 31 -19.74 -7.93 -10.89
N LEU A 32 -21.06 -8.01 -10.73
CA LEU A 32 -21.67 -8.88 -9.73
C LEU A 32 -21.75 -10.29 -10.33
N ASP A 33 -21.56 -11.33 -9.51
CA ASP A 33 -21.61 -12.74 -9.94
C ASP A 33 -23.05 -13.23 -10.25
N GLY A 34 -23.98 -12.31 -10.55
CA GLY A 34 -25.40 -12.58 -10.78
C GLY A 34 -26.11 -11.42 -11.50
N ARG A 35 -27.44 -11.36 -11.42
CA ARG A 35 -28.23 -10.29 -12.05
C ARG A 35 -28.12 -9.00 -11.23
N GLY A 36 -27.64 -7.91 -11.84
CA GLY A 36 -27.56 -6.60 -11.21
C GLY A 36 -26.72 -5.59 -12.02
N ARG A 37 -26.78 -4.32 -11.63
CA ARG A 37 -25.90 -3.28 -12.21
C ARG A 37 -24.49 -3.39 -11.61
N PRO A 38 -23.43 -3.28 -12.42
CA PRO A 38 -22.06 -3.28 -11.93
C PRO A 38 -21.84 -2.25 -10.81
N MET A 39 -21.08 -2.62 -9.79
CA MET A 39 -20.81 -1.78 -8.62
C MET A 39 -19.52 -1.00 -8.83
N LYS A 40 -19.56 0.32 -8.57
CA LYS A 40 -18.38 1.18 -8.60
C LYS A 40 -17.71 1.21 -7.23
N ILE A 41 -16.46 0.77 -7.15
CA ILE A 41 -15.65 0.74 -5.93
C ILE A 41 -14.60 1.82 -6.02
N TYR A 42 -14.61 2.76 -5.08
CA TYR A 42 -13.62 3.82 -5.00
C TYR A 42 -12.42 3.38 -4.17
N ARG A 43 -11.22 3.72 -4.65
CA ARG A 43 -9.96 3.53 -3.93
C ARG A 43 -9.48 4.91 -3.49
N LEU A 44 -9.51 5.14 -2.18
CA LEU A 44 -9.06 6.40 -1.59
C LEU A 44 -7.69 6.21 -0.97
N ASN A 45 -6.84 7.23 -1.10
CA ASN A 45 -5.60 7.32 -0.34
C ASN A 45 -5.87 7.77 1.11
N GLU A 46 -4.82 7.88 1.92
CA GLU A 46 -4.90 8.25 3.33
C GLU A 46 -5.59 9.60 3.56
N GLN A 47 -5.17 10.64 2.84
CA GLN A 47 -5.69 12.00 2.97
C GLN A 47 -7.15 12.08 2.51
N GLN A 48 -7.49 11.43 1.40
CA GLN A 48 -8.85 11.32 0.91
C GLN A 48 -9.76 10.56 1.89
N ALA A 49 -9.31 9.44 2.46
CA ALA A 49 -10.11 8.71 3.45
C ALA A 49 -10.32 9.52 4.73
N THR A 50 -9.30 10.28 5.14
CA THR A 50 -9.37 11.20 6.28
C THR A 50 -10.39 12.31 6.02
N LEU A 51 -10.34 12.94 4.85
CA LEU A 51 -11.32 13.96 4.43
C LEU A 51 -12.74 13.37 4.41
N LEU A 52 -12.93 12.17 3.85
CA LEU A 52 -14.23 11.50 3.80
C LEU A 52 -14.86 11.39 5.20
N ILE A 53 -14.05 11.00 6.19
CA ILE A 53 -14.49 10.88 7.58
C ILE A 53 -15.00 12.20 8.18
N THR A 54 -14.47 13.34 7.75
CA THR A 54 -14.91 14.66 8.25
C THR A 54 -16.34 14.98 7.82
N TYR A 55 -16.77 14.52 6.65
CA TYR A 55 -18.14 14.67 6.16
C TYR A 55 -19.14 13.69 6.80
N LEU A 56 -18.66 12.62 7.44
CA LEU A 56 -19.52 11.63 8.07
C LEU A 56 -19.96 12.09 9.47
N ARG A 57 -21.28 12.02 9.73
CA ARG A 57 -21.85 12.29 11.06
C ARG A 57 -21.25 11.35 12.11
N ASN A 58 -21.02 11.87 13.31
CA ASN A 58 -20.50 11.13 14.46
C ASN A 58 -21.57 10.18 15.05
N THR A 59 -21.84 9.09 14.33
CA THR A 59 -22.65 7.98 14.82
C THR A 59 -21.76 6.89 15.42
N GLU A 60 -22.32 6.03 16.27
CA GLU A 60 -21.55 4.94 16.91
C GLU A 60 -20.77 4.07 15.92
N PRO A 61 -21.35 3.61 14.79
CA PRO A 61 -20.61 2.82 13.81
C PRO A 61 -19.48 3.61 13.14
N VAL A 62 -19.71 4.90 12.86
CA VAL A 62 -18.70 5.77 12.26
C VAL A 62 -17.55 6.00 13.24
N ARG A 63 -17.83 6.19 14.54
CA ARG A 63 -16.78 6.36 15.56
C ARG A 63 -15.84 5.15 15.63
N LYS A 64 -16.39 3.93 15.64
CA LYS A 64 -15.61 2.69 15.58
C LYS A 64 -14.77 2.60 14.29
N PHE A 65 -15.34 2.98 13.15
CA PHE A 65 -14.61 3.06 11.89
C PHE A 65 -13.45 4.06 11.95
N LYS A 66 -13.65 5.26 12.53
CA LYS A 66 -12.58 6.27 12.71
C LYS A 66 -11.42 5.71 13.55
N MET A 67 -11.73 5.04 14.67
CA MET A 67 -10.70 4.41 15.52
C MET A 67 -9.90 3.35 14.75
N ASN A 68 -10.58 2.47 14.03
CA ASN A 68 -9.92 1.42 13.25
C ASN A 68 -9.07 2.00 12.12
N LEU A 69 -9.55 3.05 11.44
CA LEU A 69 -8.80 3.68 10.36
C LEU A 69 -7.53 4.35 10.88
N VAL A 70 -7.63 5.11 11.97
CA VAL A 70 -6.45 5.73 12.62
C VAL A 70 -5.45 4.65 13.00
N LYS A 71 -5.89 3.58 13.66
CA LYS A 71 -5.00 2.47 14.03
C LYS A 71 -4.29 1.88 12.80
N ALA A 72 -5.02 1.58 11.74
CA ALA A 72 -4.45 1.00 10.51
C ALA A 72 -3.42 1.93 9.84
N PHE A 73 -3.66 3.25 9.81
CA PHE A 73 -2.70 4.20 9.25
C PHE A 73 -1.42 4.30 10.08
N PHE A 74 -1.52 4.32 11.41
CA PHE A 74 -0.34 4.32 12.27
C PHE A 74 0.46 3.01 12.13
N GLU A 75 -0.21 1.85 12.12
CA GLU A 75 0.44 0.56 11.91
C GLU A 75 1.19 0.50 10.56
N MET A 76 0.56 0.98 9.49
CA MET A 76 1.17 1.03 8.15
C MET A 76 2.37 2.00 8.12
N ARG A 77 2.25 3.18 8.74
CA ARG A 77 3.35 4.15 8.81
C ARG A 77 4.54 3.61 9.58
N ASP A 78 4.29 2.93 10.69
CA ASP A 78 5.33 2.31 11.51
C ASP A 78 6.01 1.17 10.75
N GLU A 79 5.24 0.35 10.02
CA GLU A 79 5.78 -0.70 9.17
C GLU A 79 6.66 -0.13 8.05
N LEU A 80 6.21 0.91 7.35
CA LEU A 80 7.00 1.59 6.32
C LEU A 80 8.30 2.16 6.89
N SER A 81 8.24 2.77 8.08
CA SER A 81 9.40 3.33 8.76
C SER A 81 10.42 2.26 9.14
N LYS A 82 9.95 1.11 9.67
CA LYS A 82 10.80 -0.06 9.96
C LYS A 82 11.47 -0.60 8.69
N ARG A 83 10.71 -0.72 7.59
CA ARG A 83 11.25 -1.14 6.28
C ARG A 83 12.30 -0.16 5.75
N TYR A 84 12.10 1.14 5.93
CA TYR A 84 13.07 2.16 5.54
C TYR A 84 14.37 2.02 6.34
N LEU A 85 14.27 1.96 7.67
CA LEU A 85 15.43 1.79 8.55
C LEU A 85 16.20 0.50 8.23
N GLN A 86 15.49 -0.61 8.04
CA GLN A 86 16.11 -1.88 7.66
C GLN A 86 16.87 -1.76 6.33
N ARG A 87 16.29 -1.10 5.32
CA ARG A 87 16.97 -0.88 4.04
C ARG A 87 18.22 -0.01 4.20
N GLU A 88 18.16 1.06 4.98
CA GLU A 88 19.35 1.89 5.24
C GLU A 88 20.47 1.11 5.93
N LEU A 89 20.13 0.25 6.90
CA LEU A 89 21.10 -0.64 7.57
C LEU A 89 21.67 -1.72 6.64
N GLU A 90 20.88 -2.20 5.68
CA GLU A 90 21.31 -3.20 4.70
C GLU A 90 22.16 -2.62 3.56
N LYS A 91 22.00 -1.33 3.22
CA LYS A 91 22.78 -0.66 2.16
C LYS A 91 24.30 -0.86 2.28
N PRO A 92 24.97 -0.62 3.42
CA PRO A 92 26.42 -0.82 3.51
C PRO A 92 26.80 -2.28 3.26
N LYS A 93 26.07 -3.24 3.85
CA LYS A 93 26.30 -4.68 3.64
C LYS A 93 26.18 -5.07 2.17
N ARG A 94 25.16 -4.54 1.47
CA ARG A 94 24.99 -4.77 0.02
C ARG A 94 26.12 -4.15 -0.80
N LYS A 95 26.61 -2.95 -0.44
CA LYS A 95 27.76 -2.33 -1.10
C LYS A 95 29.01 -3.19 -0.98
N THR A 96 29.34 -3.64 0.23
CA THR A 96 30.50 -4.52 0.47
C THR A 96 30.38 -5.83 -0.33
N LEU A 97 29.20 -6.44 -0.37
CA LEU A 97 28.97 -7.64 -1.20
C LEU A 97 29.16 -7.33 -2.69
N THR A 98 28.65 -6.19 -3.17
CA THR A 98 28.79 -5.78 -4.58
C THR A 98 30.27 -5.55 -4.94
N GLU A 99 31.04 -4.94 -4.04
CA GLU A 99 32.49 -4.75 -4.19
C GLU A 99 33.23 -6.08 -4.23
N ALA A 100 32.90 -7.02 -3.34
CA ALA A 100 33.51 -8.36 -3.32
C ALA A 100 33.24 -9.16 -4.60
N ILE A 101 32.02 -9.05 -5.17
CA ILE A 101 31.68 -9.65 -6.46
C ILE A 101 32.49 -9.01 -7.58
N LYS A 102 32.69 -7.69 -7.53
CA LYS A 102 33.47 -6.95 -8.53
C LYS A 102 34.94 -7.35 -8.53
N SER A 103 35.53 -7.62 -7.36
CA SER A 103 36.93 -8.07 -7.23
C SER A 103 37.13 -9.56 -7.50
N TRP A 104 36.08 -10.32 -7.82
CA TRP A 104 36.18 -11.76 -8.03
C TRP A 104 36.65 -12.08 -9.46
N GLU A 105 37.95 -12.42 -9.59
CA GLU A 105 38.63 -12.61 -10.89
C GLU A 105 37.99 -13.64 -11.82
N LYS A 106 37.37 -14.70 -11.27
CA LYS A 106 36.72 -15.78 -12.04
C LYS A 106 35.22 -15.87 -11.77
N ALA A 107 34.56 -14.72 -11.67
CA ALA A 107 33.12 -14.66 -11.45
C ALA A 107 32.32 -15.17 -12.67
N PRO A 108 31.22 -15.90 -12.45
CA PRO A 108 30.30 -16.28 -13.53
C PRO A 108 29.57 -15.05 -14.11
N GLN A 109 29.13 -15.14 -15.37
CA GLN A 109 28.51 -14.03 -16.13
C GLN A 109 27.34 -13.32 -15.40
N HIS A 110 26.62 -14.02 -14.53
CA HIS A 110 25.48 -13.50 -13.77
C HIS A 110 25.69 -13.50 -12.25
N ALA A 111 26.94 -13.41 -11.77
CA ALA A 111 27.29 -13.50 -10.35
C ALA A 111 26.42 -12.64 -9.42
N TYR A 112 26.17 -11.38 -9.79
CA TYR A 112 25.31 -10.47 -9.01
C TYR A 112 23.88 -11.00 -8.83
N SER A 113 23.25 -11.46 -9.91
CA SER A 113 21.88 -11.98 -9.89
C SER A 113 21.80 -13.31 -9.15
N THR A 114 22.75 -14.21 -9.42
CA THR A 114 22.83 -15.52 -8.77
C THR A 114 22.98 -15.38 -7.26
N LEU A 115 23.93 -14.57 -6.78
CA LEU A 115 24.14 -14.36 -5.35
C LEU A 115 22.93 -13.70 -4.69
N THR A 116 22.31 -12.70 -5.34
CA THR A 116 21.09 -12.08 -4.82
C THR A 116 19.95 -13.09 -4.66
N ASN A 117 19.75 -13.95 -5.67
CA ASN A 117 18.71 -14.99 -5.61
C ASN A 117 19.02 -16.07 -4.56
N LEU A 118 20.28 -16.44 -4.38
CA LEU A 118 20.70 -17.40 -3.34
C LEU A 118 20.47 -16.81 -1.94
N LEU A 119 20.80 -15.54 -1.72
CA LEU A 119 20.55 -14.86 -0.45
C LEU A 119 19.05 -14.74 -0.15
N LEU A 120 18.24 -14.36 -1.15
CA LEU A 120 16.78 -14.32 -1.01
C LEU A 120 16.23 -15.73 -0.70
N LYS A 121 16.68 -16.75 -1.42
CA LYS A 121 16.24 -18.13 -1.19
C LYS A 121 16.63 -18.63 0.20
N GLY A 122 17.82 -18.28 0.68
CA GLY A 122 18.27 -18.63 2.03
C GLY A 122 17.49 -17.92 3.13
N ALA A 123 17.16 -16.64 2.95
CA ALA A 123 16.50 -15.83 3.97
C ALA A 123 14.97 -15.98 3.98
N THR A 124 14.33 -16.08 2.81
CA THR A 124 12.87 -16.03 2.64
C THR A 124 12.28 -17.28 1.99
N GLY A 125 13.11 -18.25 1.59
CA GLY A 125 12.68 -19.45 0.85
C GLY A 125 12.26 -19.18 -0.59
N LYS A 126 12.39 -17.94 -1.09
CA LYS A 126 11.91 -17.49 -2.40
C LYS A 126 13.01 -16.78 -3.19
N ASN A 127 12.91 -16.78 -4.52
CA ASN A 127 13.78 -15.98 -5.37
C ASN A 127 13.17 -14.58 -5.65
N LYS A 128 13.84 -13.75 -6.46
CA LYS A 128 13.37 -12.39 -6.79
C LYS A 128 12.02 -12.34 -7.54
N ALA A 129 11.62 -13.42 -8.21
CA ALA A 129 10.43 -13.48 -9.07
C ALA A 129 9.20 -14.13 -8.39
N GLN A 130 9.35 -14.66 -7.17
CA GLN A 130 8.33 -15.41 -6.41
C GLN A 130 7.93 -14.69 -5.12
#